data_AF-A0A1C4FGP6-F1
#
_entry.id   AF-A0A1C4FGP6-F1
#
_cell.length_a   1.000
_cell.length_b   1.000
_cell.length_c   1.000
_cell.angle_alpha   90.00
_cell.angle_beta   90.00
_cell.angle_gamma   90.00
#
_symmetry.space_group_name_H-M   'P 1'
#
loop_
_entity.id
_entity.type
_entity.pdbx_description
1 polymer ?
#
loop_
_entity_poly.entity_id
_entity_poly.type
_entity_poly.pdbx_seq_one_letter_code
_entity_poly.pdbx_strand_id
1 'polypeptide(L)'
;MIAFHVYDKTGQDADEKQHQIIFAENEKEAILKSDAYGMSGYFEDIVAERQPHFDKFSDTKKVPMSEMVKHGWNFECSICYRFANEGEIVNEELYCDDCIEEAREEQENSTK
;
A
#
# COMPACT_ATOMS: atom_id res chain seq x y z
N MET A 1 5.93 -2.83 18.61
CA MET A 1 6.03 -3.52 17.31
C MET A 1 6.59 -2.53 16.31
N ILE A 2 7.36 -3.04 15.35
CA ILE A 2 8.05 -2.27 14.33
C ILE A 2 7.49 -2.62 12.95
N ALA A 3 7.54 -1.67 12.02
CA ALA A 3 6.98 -1.83 10.68
C ALA A 3 7.93 -2.55 9.70
N PHE A 4 7.40 -3.47 8.92
CA PHE A 4 8.10 -4.17 7.84
C PHE A 4 7.31 -4.05 6.55
N HIS A 5 8.00 -3.79 5.44
CA HIS A 5 7.47 -4.03 4.11
C HIS A 5 7.71 -5.49 3.79
N VAL A 6 6.63 -6.26 3.69
CA VAL A 6 6.65 -7.65 3.28
C VAL A 6 6.27 -7.72 1.81
N TYR A 7 7.09 -8.40 1.02
CA TYR A 7 6.81 -8.61 -0.39
C TYR A 7 7.40 -9.91 -0.94
N ASP A 8 6.84 -10.38 -2.06
CA ASP A 8 7.42 -11.49 -2.82
C ASP A 8 8.52 -10.97 -3.75
N LYS A 9 9.72 -11.55 -3.63
CA LYS A 9 10.89 -11.13 -4.42
C LYS A 9 10.84 -11.66 -5.85
N THR A 10 10.07 -12.73 -6.10
CA THR A 10 10.04 -13.43 -7.39
C THR A 10 9.05 -12.85 -8.41
N GLY A 11 8.04 -12.10 -7.97
CA GLY A 11 7.11 -11.40 -8.88
C GLY A 11 7.86 -10.52 -9.90
N GLN A 12 7.39 -10.47 -11.14
CA GLN A 12 8.10 -9.75 -12.21
C GLN A 12 7.70 -8.28 -12.28
N ASP A 13 6.53 -7.91 -11.76
CA ASP A 13 6.02 -6.54 -11.69
C ASP A 13 5.26 -6.25 -10.37
N ALA A 14 4.71 -5.04 -10.23
CA ALA A 14 3.99 -4.61 -9.03
C ALA A 14 2.63 -5.30 -8.84
N ASP A 15 2.03 -5.82 -9.91
CA ASP A 15 0.76 -6.55 -9.88
C ASP A 15 0.99 -8.00 -9.42
N GLU A 16 2.16 -8.56 -9.75
CA GLU A 16 2.60 -9.89 -9.34
C GLU A 16 3.29 -9.92 -7.97
N LYS A 17 3.59 -8.77 -7.37
CA LYS A 17 4.16 -8.69 -6.03
C LYS A 17 3.08 -8.30 -5.04
N GLN A 18 2.74 -9.19 -4.11
CA GLN A 18 2.02 -8.76 -2.91
C GLN A 18 2.92 -7.78 -2.14
N HIS A 19 2.50 -6.53 -1.98
CA HIS A 19 3.22 -5.51 -1.22
C HIS A 19 2.39 -5.10 0.00
N GLN A 20 2.93 -5.30 1.21
CA GLN A 20 2.19 -5.02 2.44
C GLN A 20 3.08 -4.42 3.54
N ILE A 21 2.55 -3.46 4.30
CA ILE A 21 3.17 -3.04 5.56
C ILE A 21 2.60 -3.88 6.71
N ILE A 22 3.47 -4.61 7.41
CA ILE A 22 3.14 -5.44 8.58
C ILE A 22 3.85 -4.91 9.81
N PHE A 23 3.12 -4.83 10.93
CA PHE A 23 3.69 -4.51 12.24
C PHE A 23 3.95 -5.80 13.05
N ALA A 24 5.20 -6.06 13.39
CA ALA A 24 5.64 -7.25 14.11
C ALA A 24 6.81 -6.96 15.06
N GLU A 25 7.23 -7.92 15.88
CA GLU A 25 8.42 -7.80 16.72
C GLU A 25 9.72 -8.02 15.92
N ASN A 26 9.66 -8.85 14.88
CA ASN A 26 10.80 -9.20 14.02
C ASN A 26 10.35 -9.60 12.61
N GLU A 27 11.33 -9.76 11.70
CA GLU A 27 11.11 -10.09 10.28
C GLU A 27 10.34 -11.41 10.09
N LYS A 28 10.71 -12.45 10.84
CA LYS A 28 10.05 -13.77 10.73
C LYS A 28 8.57 -13.68 11.08
N GLU A 29 8.24 -12.95 12.14
CA GLU A 29 6.84 -12.73 12.52
C GLU A 29 6.11 -11.87 11.49
N ALA A 30 6.77 -10.89 10.87
CA ALA A 30 6.17 -10.08 9.81
C ALA A 30 5.79 -10.93 8.59
N ILE A 31 6.68 -11.82 8.15
CA ILE A 31 6.41 -12.76 7.04
C ILE A 31 5.20 -13.64 7.37
N LEU A 32 5.19 -14.26 8.56
CA LEU A 32 4.10 -15.16 8.98
C LEU A 32 2.73 -14.47 9.06
N LYS A 33 2.70 -13.16 9.28
CA LYS A 33 1.48 -12.34 9.34
C LYS A 33 1.04 -11.78 8.00
N SER A 34 1.88 -11.85 6.96
CA SER A 34 1.59 -11.27 5.66
C SER A 34 0.58 -12.08 4.87
N ASP A 35 -0.19 -11.38 4.02
CA ASP A 35 -1.14 -12.03 3.12
C ASP A 35 -0.42 -12.94 2.10
N ALA A 36 0.79 -12.55 1.67
CA ALA A 36 1.63 -13.36 0.81
C ALA A 36 1.90 -14.76 1.40
N TYR A 37 2.15 -14.85 2.71
CA TYR A 37 2.36 -16.13 3.39
C TYR A 37 1.07 -16.96 3.48
N GLY A 38 -0.07 -16.30 3.69
CA GLY A 38 -1.39 -16.94 3.68
C GLY A 38 -1.78 -17.54 2.34
N MET A 39 -1.27 -16.98 1.23
CA MET A 39 -1.46 -17.47 -0.14
C MET A 39 -0.40 -18.51 -0.55
N SER A 40 0.02 -19.36 0.39
CA SER A 40 1.07 -20.37 0.20
C SER A 40 0.91 -21.15 -1.11
N GLY A 41 1.96 -21.19 -1.93
CA GLY A 41 1.96 -21.82 -3.26
C GLY A 41 1.77 -20.84 -4.42
N TYR A 42 1.43 -19.56 -4.16
CA TYR A 42 1.42 -18.49 -5.16
C TYR A 42 2.64 -17.57 -5.04
N PHE A 43 3.12 -17.33 -3.82
CA PHE A 43 4.34 -16.57 -3.52
C PHE A 43 5.36 -17.49 -2.86
N GLU A 44 6.59 -17.48 -3.37
CA GLU A 44 7.62 -18.46 -2.99
C GLU A 44 8.82 -17.83 -2.26
N ASP A 45 9.17 -16.57 -2.56
CA ASP A 45 10.34 -15.89 -1.98
C ASP A 45 9.91 -14.61 -1.22
N ILE A 46 9.15 -14.83 -0.15
CA ILE A 46 8.62 -13.75 0.68
C ILE A 46 9.73 -13.20 1.59
N VAL A 47 10.00 -11.91 1.45
CA VAL A 47 10.99 -11.18 2.25
C VAL A 47 10.32 -10.08 3.06
N ALA A 48 10.91 -9.73 4.20
CA ALA A 48 10.47 -8.62 5.03
C ALA A 48 11.61 -7.62 5.20
N GLU A 49 11.38 -6.38 4.79
CA GLU A 49 12.33 -5.28 4.90
C GLU A 49 11.87 -4.26 5.93
N ARG A 50 12.79 -3.80 6.76
CA ARG A 50 12.48 -2.88 7.85
C ARG A 50 12.12 -1.48 7.33
N GLN A 51 11.00 -0.92 7.81
CA GLN A 51 10.53 0.42 7.45
C GLN A 51 10.38 1.35 8.68
N PRO A 52 11.47 1.93 9.23
CA PRO A 52 11.42 2.67 10.50
C PRO A 52 10.50 3.89 10.50
N HIS A 53 10.32 4.54 9.35
CA HIS A 53 9.49 5.74 9.22
C HIS A 53 7.99 5.48 9.47
N PHE A 54 7.54 4.22 9.39
CA PHE A 54 6.17 3.83 9.69
C PHE A 54 5.93 3.38 11.13
N ASP A 55 6.95 3.29 11.98
CA ASP A 55 6.79 2.85 13.38
C ASP A 55 5.81 3.71 14.18
N LYS A 56 5.72 5.00 13.85
CA LYS A 56 4.77 5.93 14.46
C LYS A 56 3.31 5.49 14.31
N PHE A 57 3.01 4.59 13.37
CA PHE A 57 1.69 3.98 13.17
C PHE A 57 1.55 2.62 13.87
N SER A 58 2.47 2.27 14.78
CA SER A 58 2.42 0.99 15.48
C SER A 58 1.15 0.81 16.28
N ASP A 59 0.53 1.87 16.79
CA ASP A 59 -0.64 1.73 17.66
C ASP A 59 -1.91 1.44 16.84
N THR A 60 -2.04 2.05 15.67
CA THR A 60 -3.18 1.85 14.75
C THR A 60 -3.03 0.63 13.87
N LYS A 61 -1.80 0.13 13.68
CA LYS A 61 -1.46 -0.95 12.73
C LYS A 61 -1.83 -0.65 11.28
N LYS A 62 -2.17 0.60 10.96
CA LYS A 62 -2.56 1.08 9.62
C LYS A 62 -1.73 2.32 9.30
N VAL A 63 -0.99 2.26 8.20
CA VAL A 63 -0.29 3.42 7.64
C VAL A 63 -1.27 4.13 6.70
N PRO A 64 -1.51 5.45 6.88
CA PRO A 64 -2.30 6.21 5.93
C PRO A 64 -1.66 6.18 4.54
N MET A 65 -2.47 6.04 3.49
CA MET A 65 -2.01 6.02 2.10
C MET A 65 -1.15 7.25 1.78
N SER A 66 -1.51 8.44 2.29
CA SER A 66 -0.76 9.68 2.09
C SER A 66 0.65 9.63 2.67
N GLU A 67 0.88 8.86 3.71
CA GLU A 67 2.19 8.65 4.29
C GLU A 67 2.97 7.59 3.51
N MET A 68 2.30 6.57 2.99
CA MET A 68 2.92 5.57 2.10
C MET A 68 3.44 6.25 0.82
N VAL A 69 2.63 7.08 0.18
CA VAL A 69 3.00 7.83 -1.04
C VAL A 69 4.22 8.72 -0.82
N LYS A 70 4.28 9.47 0.30
CA LYS A 70 5.45 10.29 0.68
C LYS A 70 6.76 9.49 0.78
N HIS A 71 6.65 8.18 1.03
CA HIS A 71 7.77 7.26 1.15
C HIS A 71 7.95 6.38 -0.11
N GLY A 72 7.40 6.81 -1.26
CA GLY A 72 7.67 6.22 -2.57
C GLY A 72 6.77 5.04 -2.94
N TRP A 73 5.68 4.82 -2.22
CA TRP A 73 4.67 3.84 -2.61
C TRP A 73 3.81 4.36 -3.75
N ASN A 74 3.51 3.48 -4.70
CA ASN A 74 2.57 3.76 -5.79
C ASN A 74 1.23 3.10 -5.47
N PHE A 75 0.14 3.77 -5.82
CA PHE A 75 -1.20 3.19 -5.77
C PHE A 75 -1.88 3.38 -7.12
N GLU A 76 -2.82 2.50 -7.41
CA GLU A 76 -3.66 2.60 -8.59
C GLU A 76 -4.60 3.80 -8.48
N CYS A 77 -4.68 4.61 -9.53
CA CYS A 77 -5.67 5.67 -9.62
C CYS A 77 -7.08 5.07 -9.73
N SER A 78 -8.02 5.50 -8.87
CA SER A 78 -9.39 4.98 -8.84
C SER A 78 -10.20 5.21 -10.14
N ILE A 79 -9.77 6.17 -10.97
CA ILE A 79 -10.42 6.50 -12.26
C ILE A 79 -9.73 5.80 -13.44
N CYS A 80 -8.43 6.05 -13.63
CA CYS A 80 -7.73 5.61 -14.84
C CYS A 80 -6.92 4.32 -14.66
N TYR A 81 -6.89 3.74 -13.46
CA TYR A 81 -6.21 2.48 -13.16
C TYR A 81 -4.69 2.47 -13.41
N ARG A 82 -4.10 3.65 -13.60
CA ARG A 82 -2.63 3.79 -13.70
C ARG A 82 -2.04 3.95 -12.32
N PHE A 83 -0.90 3.29 -12.07
CA PHE A 83 -0.13 3.51 -10.85
C PHE A 83 0.42 4.94 -10.80
N ALA A 84 0.19 5.60 -9.68
CA ALA A 84 0.67 6.95 -9.37
C ALA A 84 1.25 7.01 -7.96
N ASN A 85 2.24 7.88 -7.76
CA ASN A 85 2.82 8.28 -6.47
C ASN A 85 2.63 9.77 -6.18
N GLU A 86 1.73 10.39 -6.91
CA GLU A 86 1.32 11.79 -6.76
C GLU A 86 -0.15 11.90 -7.11
N GLY A 87 -0.77 12.99 -6.70
CA GLY A 87 -2.21 13.16 -6.73
C GLY A 87 -2.81 13.49 -5.37
N GLU A 88 -4.13 13.44 -5.32
CA GLU A 88 -4.92 13.69 -4.11
C GLU A 88 -5.55 12.39 -3.62
N ILE A 89 -5.59 12.23 -2.30
CA ILE A 89 -6.24 11.09 -1.67
C ILE A 89 -7.57 11.56 -1.12
N VAL A 90 -8.65 10.99 -1.64
CA VAL A 90 -10.01 11.28 -1.20
C VAL A 90 -10.69 9.97 -0.81
N ASN A 91 -11.29 9.92 0.39
CA ASN A 91 -11.95 8.71 0.92
C ASN A 91 -11.09 7.43 0.89
N GLU A 92 -9.79 7.54 1.20
CA GLU A 92 -8.82 6.43 1.15
C GLU A 92 -8.48 5.89 -0.25
N GLU A 93 -8.88 6.59 -1.32
CA GLU A 93 -8.52 6.28 -2.70
C GLU A 93 -7.57 7.34 -3.29
N LEU A 94 -6.64 6.92 -4.14
CA LEU A 94 -5.74 7.83 -4.86
C LEU A 94 -6.36 8.26 -6.20
N TYR A 95 -6.34 9.56 -6.47
CA TYR A 95 -6.68 10.13 -7.77
C TYR A 95 -5.46 10.88 -8.30
N CYS A 96 -4.94 10.46 -9.46
CA CYS A 96 -3.79 11.13 -10.05
C CYS A 96 -4.15 12.54 -10.53
N ASP A 97 -3.15 13.39 -10.74
CA ASP A 97 -3.34 14.79 -11.14
C ASP A 97 -4.16 14.96 -12.44
N ASP A 98 -4.10 13.98 -13.34
CA ASP A 98 -4.88 13.98 -14.59
C ASP A 98 -6.39 13.73 -14.35
N CYS A 99 -6.73 13.05 -13.25
CA CYS A 99 -8.09 12.56 -12.97
C CYS A 99 -8.74 13.26 -11.76
N ILE A 100 -8.02 14.10 -11.02
CA ILE A 100 -8.54 14.71 -9.79
C ILE A 100 -9.75 15.61 -10.01
N GLU A 101 -9.81 16.32 -11.13
CA GLU A 101 -10.96 17.20 -11.43
C GLU A 101 -12.23 16.37 -11.70
N GLU A 102 -12.11 15.25 -12.42
CA GLU A 102 -13.22 14.31 -12.62
C GLU A 102 -13.71 13.71 -11.28
N ALA A 103 -12.78 13.34 -10.40
CA ALA A 103 -13.11 12.82 -9.07
C ALA A 103 -13.89 13.84 -8.21
N ARG A 104 -13.52 15.13 -8.29
CA ARG A 104 -14.20 16.21 -7.55
C ARG A 104 -15.62 16.43 -8.06
N GLU A 105 -15.82 16.39 -9.38
CA GLU A 105 -17.15 16.52 -9.99
C GLU A 105 -18.10 15.37 -9.59
N GLU A 106 -17.62 14.13 -9.53
CA GLU A 106 -18.42 12.98 -9.11
C GLU A 106 -18.89 13.07 -7.64
N GLN A 107 -18.05 13.60 -6.75
CA GLN A 107 -18.40 13.79 -5.34
C GLN A 107 -19.43 14.89 -5.13
N GLU A 108 -19.33 16.00 -5.86
CA GLU A 108 -20.32 17.06 -5.81
C GLU A 108 -21.70 16.60 -6.31
N ASN A 109 -21.74 15.71 -7.30
CA ASN A 109 -22.97 15.14 -7.83
C ASN A 109 -23.59 14.05 -6.93
N SER A 110 -22.77 13.32 -6.17
CA SER A 110 -23.23 12.29 -5.23
C SER A 110 -23.81 12.85 -3.92
N THR A 111 -23.62 14.15 -3.67
CA THR A 111 -24.06 14.83 -2.42
C THR A 111 -25.33 15.67 -2.61
N LYS A 112 -25.90 15.72 -3.82
CA LYS A 112 -27.17 16.38 -4.15
C LYS A 112 -28.32 15.38 -4.22
#